data_AF-D8S581-F1
#
_entry.id   AF-D8S581-F1
#
_cell.length_a   1.000
_cell.length_b   1.000
_cell.length_c   1.000
_cell.angle_alpha   90.00
_cell.angle_beta   90.00
_cell.angle_gamma   90.00
#
_symmetry.space_group_name_H-M   'P 1'
#
loop_
_entity.id
_entity.type
_entity.pdbx_description
1 polymer ?
#
loop_
_entity_poly.entity_id
_entity_poly.type
_entity_poly.pdbx_seq_one_letter_code
_entity_poly.pdbx_strand_id
1 'polypeptide(L)'
;MQRDCNLVLYLGNQAVWASNTQNLGKGCHLRLQGDGNLVVYDENGEAMWSNNKNCGRGCVYFLRMQRDCNLVLYLGNQVVWATNTQNWGRG
;
A
#
# COMPACT_ATOMS: atom_id res chain seq x y z
N MET A 1 6.69 3.08 5.43
CA MET A 1 7.61 1.97 5.11
C MET A 1 8.58 1.82 6.27
N GLN A 2 8.63 0.66 6.92
CA GLN A 2 9.55 0.40 8.02
C GLN A 2 10.90 -0.13 7.49
N ARG A 3 11.94 -0.06 8.34
CA ARG A 3 13.30 -0.50 7.99
C ARG A 3 13.44 -2.00 7.78
N ASP A 4 12.56 -2.78 8.41
CA ASP A 4 12.49 -4.24 8.29
C ASP A 4 11.73 -4.69 7.03
N CYS A 5 11.46 -3.79 6.08
CA CYS A 5 10.69 -4.07 4.89
C CYS A 5 9.19 -4.33 5.10
N ASN A 6 8.62 -3.98 6.26
CA ASN A 6 7.16 -4.01 6.44
C ASN A 6 6.51 -2.67 6.06
N LEU A 7 5.49 -2.71 5.21
CA LEU A 7 4.61 -1.55 4.98
C LEU A 7 3.48 -1.61 6.02
N VAL A 8 3.49 -0.67 6.96
CA VAL A 8 2.53 -0.63 8.06
C VAL A 8 1.79 0.70 8.07
N LEU A 9 0.48 0.64 8.25
CA LEU A 9 -0.36 1.79 8.56
C LEU A 9 -0.54 1.88 10.07
N TYR A 10 -0.20 3.04 10.63
CA TYR A 10 -0.33 3.34 12.05
C TYR A 10 -1.40 4.39 12.30
N LEU A 11 -2.13 4.23 13.40
CA LEU A 11 -2.94 5.28 14.02
C LEU A 11 -2.38 5.56 15.41
N GLY A 12 -1.77 6.73 15.56
CA GLY A 12 -0.90 6.99 16.72
C GLY A 12 0.21 5.93 16.78
N ASN A 13 0.29 5.20 17.91
CA ASN A 13 1.26 4.13 18.11
C ASN A 13 0.71 2.73 17.78
N GLN A 14 -0.54 2.62 17.33
CA GLN A 14 -1.18 1.34 17.04
C GLN A 14 -1.03 0.99 15.56
N ALA A 15 -0.43 -0.17 15.26
CA ALA A 15 -0.45 -0.74 13.93
C ALA A 15 -1.85 -1.28 13.63
N VAL A 16 -2.50 -0.77 12.57
CA VAL A 16 -3.88 -1.13 12.20
C VAL A 16 -3.96 -1.96 10.92
N TRP A 17 -2.90 -1.95 10.11
CA TRP A 17 -2.74 -2.80 8.93
C TRP A 17 -1.25 -2.98 8.62
N ALA A 18 -0.85 -4.14 8.10
CA ALA A 18 0.50 -4.41 7.65
C ALA A 18 0.53 -5.30 6.39
N SER A 19 1.55 -5.12 5.53
CA SER A 19 1.81 -6.03 4.40
C SER A 19 2.36 -7.38 4.84
N ASN A 20 2.82 -7.49 6.09
CA ASN A 20 3.43 -8.69 6.67
C ASN A 20 4.68 -9.15 5.92
N THR A 21 5.49 -8.19 5.48
CA THR A 21 6.73 -8.41 4.72
C THR A 21 8.00 -8.16 5.54
N GLN A 22 7.88 -8.18 6.87
CA GLN A 22 9.01 -7.99 7.76
C GLN A 22 10.12 -9.02 7.50
N ASN A 23 11.36 -8.53 7.41
CA ASN A 23 12.59 -9.29 7.18
C ASN A 23 12.63 -10.10 5.88
N LEU A 24 11.76 -9.81 4.90
CA LEU A 24 11.79 -10.48 3.59
C LEU A 24 12.84 -9.87 2.64
N GLY A 25 13.29 -8.64 2.90
CA GLY A 25 14.27 -7.95 2.06
C GLY A 25 15.05 -6.87 2.83
N LYS A 26 15.77 -6.02 2.09
CA LYS A 26 16.49 -4.85 2.62
C LYS A 26 16.27 -3.62 1.72
N GLY A 27 16.41 -2.44 2.31
CA GLY A 27 16.28 -1.17 1.57
C GLY A 27 14.92 -0.98 0.89
N CYS A 28 13.86 -1.59 1.44
CA CYS A 28 12.60 -1.68 0.72
C CYS A 28 11.86 -0.34 0.62
N HIS A 29 11.11 -0.19 -0.47
CA HIS A 29 10.33 0.99 -0.79
C HIS A 29 8.98 0.62 -1.41
N LEU A 30 7.99 1.49 -1.19
CA LEU A 30 6.66 1.37 -1.81
C LEU A 30 6.66 2.11 -3.15
N ARG A 31 6.19 1.45 -4.21
CA ARG A 31 6.05 2.04 -5.55
C ARG A 31 4.66 1.78 -6.11
N LEU A 32 4.02 2.84 -6.60
CA LEU A 32 2.81 2.74 -7.43
C LEU A 32 3.23 2.80 -8.90
N GLN A 33 3.01 1.70 -9.62
CA GLN A 33 3.47 1.49 -10.99
C GLN A 33 2.51 2.12 -12.02
N GLY A 34 3.00 2.27 -13.26
CA GLY A 34 2.28 2.86 -14.40
C GLY A 34 1.01 2.13 -14.85
N ASP A 35 0.83 0.92 -14.35
CA ASP A 35 -0.30 0.03 -14.62
C ASP A 35 -1.27 -0.09 -13.43
N GLY A 36 -1.07 0.72 -12.39
CA GLY A 36 -1.89 0.71 -11.18
C GLY A 36 -1.52 -0.36 -10.16
N ASN A 37 -0.42 -1.10 -10.37
CA ASN A 37 0.07 -2.06 -9.38
C ASN A 37 0.79 -1.33 -8.23
N LEU A 38 0.39 -1.60 -7.00
CA LEU A 38 1.06 -1.07 -5.80
C LEU A 38 1.96 -2.17 -5.24
N VAL A 39 3.26 -1.92 -5.23
CA VAL A 39 4.28 -2.94 -4.95
C VAL A 39 5.26 -2.46 -3.88
N VAL A 40 5.60 -3.35 -2.96
CA VAL A 40 6.78 -3.19 -2.10
C VAL A 40 7.94 -3.89 -2.79
N TYR A 41 8.97 -3.14 -3.13
CA TYR A 41 10.23 -3.65 -3.70
C TYR A 41 11.33 -3.61 -2.66
N ASP A 42 12.26 -4.56 -2.73
CA ASP A 42 13.55 -4.45 -2.06
C ASP A 42 14.55 -3.58 -2.87
N GLU A 43 15.76 -3.43 -2.35
CA GLU A 43 16.84 -2.68 -3.02
C GLU A 43 17.36 -3.33 -4.31
N ASN A 44 17.17 -4.64 -4.48
CA ASN A 44 17.56 -5.37 -5.69
C ASN A 44 16.46 -5.36 -6.76
N GLY A 45 15.28 -4.79 -6.46
CA GLY A 45 14.13 -4.75 -7.34
C GLY A 45 13.24 -6.00 -7.28
N GLU A 46 13.41 -6.86 -6.28
CA GLU A 46 12.52 -8.00 -6.02
C GLU A 46 11.23 -7.53 -5.35
N ALA A 47 10.09 -8.03 -5.82
CA ALA A 47 8.77 -7.68 -5.27
C ALA A 47 8.48 -8.50 -4.01
N MET A 48 8.39 -7.82 -2.87
CA MET A 48 8.08 -8.43 -1.56
C MET A 48 6.57 -8.59 -1.34
N TRP A 49 5.78 -7.67 -1.89
CA TRP A 49 4.31 -7.71 -1.83
C TRP A 49 3.74 -6.88 -2.98
N SER A 50 2.55 -7.27 -3.46
CA SER A 50 1.80 -6.48 -4.43
C SER A 50 0.29 -6.60 -4.19
N ASN A 51 -0.46 -5.56 -4.56
CA ASN A 51 -1.92 -5.63 -4.57
C ASN A 51 -2.47 -6.47 -5.75
N ASN A 52 -1.59 -6.95 -6.64
CA ASN A 52 -1.87 -7.76 -7.82
C ASN A 52 -2.89 -7.11 -8.76
N LYS A 53 -2.83 -5.78 -8.91
CA LYS A 53 -3.70 -5.03 -9.82
C LYS A 53 -2.90 -4.56 -11.03
N ASN A 54 -3.48 -4.73 -12.20
CA ASN A 54 -2.95 -4.24 -13.45
C ASN A 54 -4.13 -3.86 -14.34
N CYS A 55 -4.23 -2.59 -14.70
CA CYS A 55 -5.27 -2.09 -15.61
C CYS A 55 -4.72 -1.76 -17.00
N GLY A 56 -3.45 -2.07 -17.27
CA GLY A 56 -2.76 -1.73 -18.51
C GLY A 56 -2.18 -0.32 -18.51
N ARG A 57 -1.75 0.14 -19.70
CA ARG A 57 -1.12 1.46 -19.85
C ARG A 57 -2.16 2.58 -19.89
N GLY A 58 -1.83 3.72 -19.30
CA GLY A 58 -2.60 4.96 -19.44
C GLY A 58 -3.78 5.10 -18.46
N CYS A 59 -3.90 4.22 -17.46
CA CYS A 59 -4.90 4.40 -16.42
C CYS A 59 -4.60 5.60 -15.53
N VAL A 60 -5.66 6.24 -15.04
CA VAL A 60 -5.55 7.19 -13.94
C VAL A 60 -5.59 6.42 -12.63
N TYR A 61 -4.55 6.54 -11.82
CA TYR A 61 -4.47 5.88 -10.53
C TYR A 61 -3.92 6.82 -9.47
N PHE A 62 -4.39 6.67 -8.24
CA PHE A 62 -3.85 7.41 -7.11
C PHE A 62 -4.11 6.68 -5.80
N LEU A 63 -3.11 6.72 -4.91
CA LEU A 63 -3.21 6.21 -3.56
C LEU A 63 -3.59 7.38 -2.64
N ARG A 64 -4.67 7.24 -1.88
CA ARG A 64 -5.20 8.31 -1.03
C ARG A 64 -5.42 7.82 0.39
N MET A 65 -4.79 8.50 1.35
CA MET A 65 -5.21 8.41 2.75
C MET A 65 -6.49 9.23 2.92
N GLN A 66 -7.58 8.56 3.29
CA GLN A 66 -8.89 9.16 3.48
C GLN A 66 -9.09 9.63 4.92
N ARG A 67 -10.12 10.46 5.13
CA ARG A 67 -10.45 11.03 6.45
C ARG A 67 -10.98 10.00 7.45
N ASP A 68 -11.51 8.89 6.95
CA ASP A 68 -12.02 7.78 7.77
C ASP A 68 -10.91 6.83 8.25
N CYS A 69 -9.63 7.19 8.05
CA CYS A 69 -8.47 6.36 8.36
C CYS A 69 -8.23 5.18 7.42
N ASN A 70 -8.84 5.17 6.24
CA ASN A 70 -8.56 4.16 5.22
C ASN A 70 -7.53 4.65 4.20
N LEU A 71 -6.53 3.82 3.89
CA LEU A 71 -5.63 4.05 2.76
C LEU A 71 -6.16 3.28 1.56
N VAL A 72 -6.56 4.00 0.51
CA VAL A 72 -7.30 3.42 -0.62
C VAL A 72 -6.60 3.72 -1.93
N LEU A 73 -6.44 2.68 -2.75
CA LEU A 73 -6.00 2.81 -4.13
C LEU A 73 -7.20 2.91 -5.07
N TYR A 74 -7.21 3.99 -5.84
CA TYR A 74 -8.21 4.26 -6.85
C TYR A 74 -7.65 4.02 -8.25
N LEU A 75 -8.47 3.42 -9.13
CA LEU A 75 -8.32 3.46 -10.59
C LEU A 75 -9.50 4.23 -11.16
N GLY A 76 -9.25 5.47 -11.60
CA GLY A 76 -10.33 6.43 -11.88
C GLY A 76 -11.20 6.63 -10.63
N ASN A 77 -12.48 6.28 -10.73
CA ASN A 77 -13.44 6.35 -9.61
C ASN A 77 -13.66 4.99 -8.91
N GLN A 78 -12.94 3.94 -9.31
CA GLN A 78 -13.08 2.60 -8.73
C GLN A 78 -12.07 2.37 -7.61
N VAL A 79 -12.54 1.80 -6.50
CA VAL A 79 -11.67 1.27 -5.44
C VAL A 79 -11.19 -0.11 -5.85
N VAL A 80 -9.88 -0.30 -5.94
CA VAL A 80 -9.30 -1.60 -6.32
C VAL A 80 -8.54 -2.29 -5.20
N TRP A 81 -8.14 -1.53 -4.19
CA TRP A 81 -7.50 -2.05 -2.99
C TRP A 81 -7.64 -1.04 -1.85
N ALA A 82 -7.75 -1.54 -0.62
CA ALA A 82 -7.81 -0.73 0.59
C ALA A 82 -7.19 -1.47 1.78
N THR A 83 -6.68 -0.72 2.76
CA THR A 83 -6.24 -1.28 4.06
C THR A 83 -7.42 -1.76 4.91
N ASN A 84 -8.65 -1.36 4.58
CA ASN A 84 -9.88 -1.66 5.31
C ASN A 84 -9.84 -1.18 6.77
N THR A 85 -9.24 -0.02 6.99
CA THR A 85 -9.03 0.56 8.32
C THR A 85 -10.04 1.65 8.68
N GLN A 86 -11.12 1.80 7.90
CA GLN A 86 -12.12 2.87 8.06
C GLN A 86 -12.85 2.89 9.42
N ASN A 87 -12.84 1.77 10.14
CA ASN A 87 -13.51 1.67 11.45
C ASN A 87 -12.60 2.06 12.62
N TRP A 88 -11.30 2.24 12.38
CA TRP A 88 -10.35 2.59 13.43
C TRP A 88 -10.34 4.09 13.77
N GLY A 89 -10.88 4.95 12.90
CA GLY A 89 -11.00 6.39 13.12
C GLY A 89 -12.27 6.83 13.85
N ARG A 90 -13.13 5.90 14.27
CA ARG A 90 -14.37 6.20 15.00
C ARG A 90 -14.08 6.24 16.50
N GLY A 91 -13.47 7.33 16.94
CA GLY A 91 -13.32 7.72 18.35
C GLY A 91 -14.09 9.00 18.65
#